data_AF-A0A2H0VGF5-F1
#
_entry.id   AF-A0A2H0VGF5-F1
#
_cell.length_a   1.000
_cell.length_b   1.000
_cell.length_c   1.000
_cell.angle_alpha   90.00
_cell.angle_beta   90.00
_cell.angle_gamma   90.00
#
_symmetry.space_group_name_H-M   'P 1'
#
loop_
_entity.id
_entity.type
_entity.pdbx_description
1 polymer ?
#
loop_
_entity_poly.entity_id
_entity_poly.type
_entity_poly.pdbx_seq_one_letter_code
_entity_poly.pdbx_strand_id
1 'polypeptide(L)'
;MNLKENNQGISALPIVLIISSIILEVLVSGLVVGNLLSSSLLGEQASLEAIEIAKSGAHDAITRVIRYVDCPDIGDQYCPGTASSTIGNGIVCNYIGQSGSGHDLEITIYSKGVVKRRERYMKVLISADPFESKVQVVEMKEVENPNIETLNNCL
;
A
#
# COMPACT_ATOMS: atom_id res chain seq x y z
N MET A 1 1.62 16.93 -79.74
CA MET A 1 0.67 16.95 -78.61
C MET A 1 1.51 17.20 -77.36
N ASN A 2 1.55 18.44 -76.88
CA ASN A 2 2.45 18.86 -75.80
C ASN A 2 1.82 18.54 -74.44
N LEU A 3 2.41 17.61 -73.70
CA LEU A 3 2.06 17.35 -72.30
C LEU A 3 2.79 18.38 -71.43
N LYS A 4 2.04 19.36 -70.95
CA LYS A 4 2.50 20.36 -69.99
C LYS A 4 2.61 19.68 -68.62
N GLU A 5 3.81 19.25 -68.24
CA GLU A 5 4.06 18.70 -66.91
C GLU A 5 3.87 19.78 -65.84
N ASN A 6 2.94 19.51 -64.93
CA ASN A 6 2.57 20.39 -63.84
C ASN A 6 3.49 20.10 -62.63
N ASN A 7 4.70 20.68 -62.61
CA ASN A 7 5.74 20.49 -61.59
C ASN A 7 5.40 21.01 -60.17
N GLN A 8 4.14 21.33 -59.88
CA GLN A 8 3.72 21.93 -58.62
C GLN A 8 3.43 20.88 -57.51
N GLY A 9 3.26 19.60 -57.86
CA GLY A 9 2.98 18.52 -56.89
C GLY A 9 4.22 17.97 -56.16
N ILE A 10 5.40 18.01 -56.80
CA ILE A 10 6.63 17.41 -56.26
C ILE A 10 7.22 18.27 -55.12
N SER A 11 6.95 19.58 -55.13
CA SER A 11 7.52 20.53 -54.16
C SER A 11 6.84 20.50 -52.77
N ALA A 12 5.60 20.01 -52.69
CA ALA A 12 4.85 19.97 -51.42
C ALA A 12 5.16 18.72 -50.57
N LEU A 13 5.65 17.64 -51.18
CA LEU A 13 5.95 16.37 -50.52
C LEU A 13 6.89 16.50 -49.30
N PRO A 14 8.02 17.25 -49.37
CA PRO A 14 8.94 17.37 -48.25
C PRO A 14 8.29 18.10 -47.06
N ILE A 15 7.46 19.11 -47.35
CA ILE A 15 6.79 19.92 -46.33
C ILE A 15 5.74 19.07 -45.61
N VAL A 16 4.95 18.29 -46.35
CA VAL A 16 3.94 17.39 -45.77
C VAL A 16 4.60 16.32 -44.91
N LEU A 17 5.73 15.76 -45.34
CA LEU A 17 6.49 14.78 -44.54
C LEU A 17 6.97 15.36 -43.21
N ILE A 18 7.57 16.56 -43.23
CA ILE A 18 8.05 17.25 -42.03
C ILE A 18 6.88 17.56 -41.08
N ILE A 19 5.75 18.06 -41.60
CA ILE A 19 4.59 18.36 -40.74
C ILE A 19 4.02 17.06 -40.14
N SER A 20 3.93 15.99 -40.93
CA SER A 20 3.42 14.70 -40.45
C SER A 20 4.29 14.07 -39.37
N SER A 21 5.63 14.20 -39.47
CA SER A 21 6.54 13.66 -38.46
C SER A 21 6.41 14.41 -37.13
N ILE A 22 6.28 15.75 -37.18
CA ILE A 22 6.09 16.57 -35.98
C ILE A 22 4.77 16.22 -35.29
N ILE A 23 3.68 16.09 -36.06
CA ILE A 23 2.37 15.71 -35.50
C ILE A 23 2.45 14.34 -34.82
N LEU A 24 3.13 13.37 -35.45
CA LEU A 24 3.27 12.03 -34.93
C LEU A 24 4.09 12.00 -33.63
N GLU A 25 5.18 12.77 -33.54
CA GLU A 25 5.97 12.91 -32.32
C GLU A 25 5.17 13.53 -31.17
N VAL A 26 4.37 14.57 -31.44
CA VAL A 26 3.53 15.20 -30.42
C VAL A 26 2.47 14.23 -29.90
N LEU A 27 1.85 13.45 -30.79
CA LEU A 27 0.87 12.43 -30.40
C LEU A 27 1.48 11.32 -29.54
N VAL A 28 2.64 10.80 -29.94
CA VAL A 28 3.35 9.76 -29.18
C VAL A 28 3.77 10.31 -27.82
N SER A 29 4.34 11.50 -27.76
CA SER A 29 4.74 12.16 -26.52
C SER A 29 3.55 12.36 -25.59
N GLY A 30 2.41 12.82 -26.11
CA GLY A 30 1.17 12.99 -25.36
C GLY A 30 0.64 11.69 -24.75
N LEU A 31 0.65 10.60 -25.53
CA LEU A 31 0.24 9.28 -25.04
C LEU A 31 1.16 8.76 -23.93
N VAL A 32 2.47 8.93 -24.08
CA VAL A 32 3.45 8.51 -23.07
C VAL A 32 3.23 9.27 -21.77
N VAL A 33 3.14 10.60 -21.84
CA VAL A 33 2.91 11.44 -20.65
C VAL A 33 1.56 11.13 -20.00
N GLY A 34 0.50 10.99 -20.78
CA GLY A 34 -0.83 10.65 -20.27
C GLY A 34 -0.87 9.30 -19.54
N ASN A 35 -0.17 8.29 -20.06
CA ASN A 35 -0.07 6.98 -19.43
C ASN A 35 0.74 7.03 -18.12
N LEU A 36 1.85 7.77 -18.10
CA LEU A 36 2.66 7.96 -16.89
C LEU A 36 1.86 8.69 -15.78
N LEU A 37 1.12 9.74 -16.13
CA LEU A 37 0.30 10.46 -15.15
C LEU A 37 -0.84 9.58 -14.60
N SER A 38 -1.51 8.84 -15.47
CA SER A 38 -2.62 7.95 -15.07
C SER A 38 -2.15 6.82 -14.16
N SER A 39 -1.00 6.21 -14.46
CA SER A 39 -0.41 5.16 -13.62
C SER A 39 0.10 5.69 -12.28
N SER A 40 0.62 6.93 -12.24
CA SER A 40 1.02 7.59 -11.00
C SER A 40 -0.17 7.82 -10.06
N LEU A 41 -1.28 8.37 -10.58
CA LEU A 41 -2.46 8.68 -9.78
C LEU A 41 -3.11 7.42 -9.19
N LEU A 42 -3.21 6.36 -10.00
CA LEU A 42 -3.70 5.05 -9.53
C LEU A 42 -2.77 4.42 -8.49
N GLY A 43 -1.46 4.68 -8.59
CA GLY A 43 -0.47 4.23 -7.63
C GLY A 43 -0.58 4.93 -6.28
N GLU A 44 -0.90 6.22 -6.27
CA GLU A 44 -1.14 7.00 -5.06
C GLU A 44 -2.43 6.57 -4.36
N GLN A 45 -3.52 6.41 -5.11
CA GLN A 45 -4.78 5.91 -4.57
C GLN A 45 -4.61 4.52 -3.93
N ALA A 46 -3.91 3.60 -4.60
CA ALA A 46 -3.62 2.28 -4.02
C ALA A 46 -2.76 2.36 -2.76
N SER A 47 -1.86 3.35 -2.67
CA SER A 47 -1.08 3.60 -1.46
C SER A 47 -1.93 4.12 -0.31
N LEU A 48 -2.89 5.02 -0.58
CA LEU A 48 -3.84 5.52 0.41
C LEU A 48 -4.80 4.42 0.88
N GLU A 49 -5.22 3.55 -0.02
CA GLU A 49 -6.04 2.39 0.32
C GLU A 49 -5.26 1.39 1.19
N ALA A 50 -3.99 1.13 0.87
CA ALA A 50 -3.13 0.24 1.66
C ALA A 50 -2.93 0.74 3.09
N ILE A 51 -2.75 2.05 3.33
CA ILE A 51 -2.63 2.57 4.69
C ILE A 51 -3.93 2.51 5.46
N GLU A 52 -5.08 2.72 4.80
CA GLU A 52 -6.38 2.62 5.46
C GLU A 52 -6.70 1.18 5.86
N ILE A 53 -6.37 0.22 4.99
CA ILE A 53 -6.45 -1.21 5.30
C ILE A 53 -5.52 -1.56 6.47
N ALA A 54 -4.28 -1.06 6.47
CA ALA A 54 -3.35 -1.27 7.59
C ALA A 54 -3.91 -0.69 8.90
N LYS A 55 -4.52 0.50 8.87
CA LYS A 55 -5.20 1.10 10.03
C LYS A 55 -6.36 0.26 10.52
N SER A 56 -7.21 -0.23 9.61
CA SER A 56 -8.33 -1.11 9.97
C SER A 56 -7.82 -2.40 10.62
N GLY A 57 -6.76 -3.00 10.07
CA GLY A 57 -6.10 -4.17 10.66
C GLY A 57 -5.55 -3.91 12.05
N ALA A 58 -4.94 -2.73 12.26
CA ALA A 58 -4.45 -2.33 13.57
C ALA A 58 -5.60 -2.21 14.59
N HIS A 59 -6.74 -1.63 14.22
CA HIS A 59 -7.91 -1.54 15.10
C HIS A 59 -8.52 -2.92 15.44
N ASP A 60 -8.58 -3.82 14.47
CA ASP A 60 -9.00 -5.20 14.70
C ASP A 60 -8.04 -5.92 15.67
N ALA A 61 -6.73 -5.75 15.47
CA ALA A 61 -5.71 -6.31 16.34
C ALA A 61 -5.75 -5.71 17.76
N ILE A 62 -5.97 -4.40 17.92
CA ILE A 62 -6.19 -3.76 19.22
C ILE A 62 -7.40 -4.40 19.92
N THR A 63 -8.51 -4.59 19.19
CA THR A 63 -9.72 -5.21 19.75
C THR A 63 -9.46 -6.64 20.22
N ARG A 64 -8.64 -7.40 19.47
CA ARG A 64 -8.20 -8.73 19.89
C ARG A 64 -7.34 -8.68 21.14
N VAL A 65 -6.38 -7.77 21.22
CA VAL A 65 -5.55 -7.60 22.43
C VAL A 65 -6.40 -7.29 23.65
N ILE A 66 -7.38 -6.40 23.53
CA ILE A 66 -8.30 -6.07 24.64
C ILE A 66 -9.10 -7.28 25.09
N ARG A 67 -9.55 -8.14 24.15
CA ARG A 67 -10.31 -9.37 24.47
C ARG A 67 -9.44 -10.44 25.13
N TYR A 68 -8.14 -10.41 24.88
CA TYR A 68 -7.18 -11.45 25.26
C TYR A 68 -6.01 -10.84 26.05
N VAL A 69 -6.31 -9.91 26.96
CA VAL A 69 -5.29 -9.18 27.74
C VAL A 69 -4.54 -10.10 28.72
N ASP A 70 -5.22 -11.12 29.24
CA ASP A 70 -4.66 -12.10 30.19
C ASP A 70 -3.99 -13.30 29.49
N CYS A 71 -3.60 -13.14 28.23
CA CYS A 71 -2.95 -14.21 27.49
C CYS A 71 -1.54 -14.48 28.05
N PRO A 72 -1.25 -15.73 28.48
CA PRO A 72 0.05 -16.05 29.06
C PRO A 72 1.18 -15.99 28.01
N ASP A 73 0.89 -16.39 26.75
CA ASP A 73 1.85 -16.36 25.64
C ASP A 73 1.15 -16.03 24.31
N ILE A 74 1.63 -14.99 23.62
CA ILE A 74 1.16 -14.66 22.27
C ILE A 74 1.70 -15.68 21.27
N GLY A 75 0.82 -16.25 20.44
CA GLY A 75 1.14 -17.31 19.49
C GLY A 75 0.59 -18.69 19.89
N ASP A 76 0.02 -18.80 21.08
CA ASP A 76 -0.64 -20.01 21.54
C ASP A 76 -2.05 -20.17 20.93
N GLN A 77 -2.63 -21.37 21.01
CA GLN A 77 -3.90 -21.70 20.32
C GLN A 77 -5.08 -20.80 20.73
N TYR A 78 -4.99 -20.18 21.91
CA TYR A 78 -6.00 -19.27 22.48
C TYR A 78 -5.65 -17.79 22.31
N CYS A 79 -4.44 -17.47 21.82
CA CYS A 79 -3.86 -16.13 21.78
C CYS A 79 -3.24 -15.89 20.39
N PRO A 80 -4.05 -15.66 19.33
CA PRO A 80 -3.55 -15.58 17.96
C PRO A 80 -2.61 -14.37 17.81
N GLY A 81 -1.32 -14.67 17.70
CA GLY A 81 -0.27 -13.66 17.50
C GLY A 81 -0.19 -13.14 16.06
N THR A 82 -0.70 -13.88 15.09
CA THR A 82 -0.81 -13.43 13.70
C THR A 82 -2.21 -13.64 13.17
N ALA A 83 -2.65 -12.74 12.29
CA ALA A 83 -3.89 -12.92 11.54
C ALA A 83 -3.76 -12.24 10.19
N SER A 84 -4.26 -12.90 9.15
CA SER A 84 -4.47 -12.29 7.84
C SER A 84 -5.96 -12.28 7.52
N SER A 85 -6.39 -11.24 6.83
CA SER A 85 -7.76 -11.11 6.35
C SER A 85 -7.80 -10.30 5.06
N THR A 86 -8.88 -10.42 4.31
CA THR A 86 -9.12 -9.63 3.10
C THR A 86 -10.17 -8.57 3.39
N ILE A 87 -9.82 -7.30 3.16
CA ILE A 87 -10.74 -6.17 3.32
C ILE A 87 -10.93 -5.54 1.94
N GLY A 88 -12.10 -5.75 1.34
CA GLY A 88 -12.39 -5.29 -0.01
C GLY A 88 -11.42 -5.89 -1.04
N ASN A 89 -10.63 -5.04 -1.69
CA ASN A 89 -9.65 -5.41 -2.72
C ASN A 89 -8.21 -5.57 -2.19
N GLY A 90 -8.01 -5.41 -0.88
CA GLY A 90 -6.69 -5.52 -0.26
C GLY A 90 -6.60 -6.62 0.77
N ILE A 91 -5.36 -6.97 1.09
CA ILE A 91 -5.01 -7.94 2.12
C ILE A 91 -4.49 -7.17 3.33
N VAL A 92 -4.94 -7.56 4.51
CA VAL A 92 -4.42 -7.06 5.77
C VAL A 92 -3.75 -8.19 6.53
N CYS A 93 -2.65 -7.87 7.18
CA CYS A 93 -1.91 -8.78 8.00
C CYS A 93 -1.47 -8.13 9.28
N ASN A 94 -1.73 -8.81 10.38
CA ASN A 94 -1.41 -8.35 11.71
C ASN A 94 -0.42 -9.32 12.33
N TYR A 95 0.61 -8.76 12.95
CA TYR A 95 1.50 -9.44 13.87
C TYR A 95 1.41 -8.74 15.22
N ILE A 96 1.23 -9.52 16.27
CA ILE A 96 1.18 -9.05 17.65
C ILE A 96 2.37 -9.70 18.35
N GLY A 97 3.24 -8.86 18.90
CA GLY A 97 4.33 -9.26 19.77
C GLY A 97 4.09 -8.74 21.17
N GLN A 98 4.61 -9.46 22.16
CA GLN A 98 4.57 -9.08 23.56
C GLN A 98 5.99 -8.89 24.07
N SER A 99 6.18 -7.88 24.91
CA SER A 99 7.39 -7.65 25.68
C SER A 99 6.99 -7.28 27.11
N GLY A 100 7.77 -7.74 28.08
CA GLY A 100 7.44 -7.55 29.50
C GLY A 100 6.53 -8.62 30.08
N SER A 101 6.31 -8.54 31.40
CA SER A 101 5.53 -9.50 32.17
C SER A 101 4.98 -8.84 33.43
N GLY A 102 3.75 -9.19 33.83
CA GLY A 102 3.12 -8.68 35.04
C GLY A 102 2.46 -7.31 34.82
N HIS A 103 2.72 -6.34 35.70
CA HIS A 103 2.08 -5.01 35.70
C HIS A 103 2.54 -4.07 34.56
N ASP A 104 3.61 -4.41 33.84
CA ASP A 104 4.17 -3.58 32.76
C ASP A 104 4.25 -4.41 31.47
N LEU A 105 3.07 -4.78 30.96
CA LEU A 105 2.94 -5.54 29.73
C LEU A 105 2.92 -4.58 28.54
N GLU A 106 3.94 -4.65 27.68
CA GLU A 106 3.99 -3.88 26.44
C GLU A 106 3.65 -4.79 25.26
N ILE A 107 2.54 -4.49 24.59
CA ILE A 107 2.07 -5.22 23.42
C ILE A 107 2.34 -4.36 22.19
N THR A 108 3.14 -4.90 21.27
CA THR A 108 3.44 -4.27 19.99
C THR A 108 2.63 -4.93 18.88
N ILE A 109 1.83 -4.15 18.19
CA ILE A 109 1.09 -4.60 17.00
C ILE A 109 1.74 -3.98 15.77
N TYR A 110 1.99 -4.83 14.78
CA TYR A 110 2.35 -4.42 13.43
C TYR A 110 1.26 -4.86 12.47
N SER A 111 0.71 -3.93 11.72
CA SER A 111 -0.29 -4.19 10.68
C SER A 111 0.26 -3.80 9.32
N LYS A 112 0.18 -4.70 8.35
CA LYS A 112 0.53 -4.49 6.94
C LYS A 112 -0.76 -4.50 6.13
N GLY A 113 -0.97 -3.44 5.35
CA GLY A 113 -2.00 -3.39 4.31
C GLY A 113 -1.35 -3.51 2.94
N VAL A 114 -1.91 -4.36 2.09
CA VAL A 114 -1.44 -4.62 0.73
C VAL A 114 -2.58 -4.38 -0.25
N VAL A 115 -2.36 -3.48 -1.20
CA VAL A 115 -3.28 -3.23 -2.32
C VAL A 115 -2.48 -3.22 -3.60
N LYS A 116 -2.79 -4.15 -4.51
CA LYS A 116 -2.06 -4.38 -5.77
C LYS A 116 -0.56 -4.64 -5.56
N ARG A 117 0.27 -3.59 -5.64
CA ARG A 117 1.73 -3.62 -5.46
C ARG A 117 2.22 -2.61 -4.42
N ARG A 118 1.31 -1.96 -3.71
CA ARG A 118 1.62 -0.99 -2.66
C ARG A 118 1.41 -1.64 -1.32
N GLU A 119 2.38 -1.46 -0.45
CA GLU A 119 2.38 -1.97 0.91
C GLU A 119 2.56 -0.80 1.87
N ARG A 120 1.80 -0.80 2.95
CA ARG A 120 1.89 0.20 4.03
C ARG A 120 1.85 -0.49 5.38
N TYR A 121 2.60 0.05 6.33
CA TYR A 121 2.80 -0.56 7.63
C TYR A 121 2.42 0.41 8.76
N MET A 122 1.71 -0.11 9.75
CA MET A 122 1.28 0.62 10.94
C MET A 122 1.84 -0.10 12.17
N LYS A 123 2.50 0.65 13.05
CA LYS A 123 2.91 0.18 14.38
C LYS A 123 1.97 0.76 15.43
N VAL A 124 1.51 -0.08 16.34
CA VAL A 124 0.80 0.33 17.54
C VAL A 124 1.53 -0.23 18.76
N LEU A 125 1.76 0.62 19.75
CA LEU A 125 2.24 0.25 21.07
C LEU A 125 1.11 0.39 22.07
N ILE A 126 0.87 -0.67 22.82
CA ILE A 126 -0.14 -0.74 23.85
C ILE A 126 0.57 -1.09 25.16
N SER A 127 0.30 -0.31 26.19
CA SER A 127 0.63 -0.68 27.57
C SER A 127 -0.60 -1.29 28.21
N ALA A 128 -0.45 -2.48 28.78
CA ALA A 128 -1.51 -3.20 29.46
C ALA A 128 -1.07 -3.56 30.88
N ASP A 129 -1.98 -3.42 31.84
CA ASP A 129 -1.87 -4.03 33.16
C ASP A 129 -2.99 -5.07 33.28
N PRO A 130 -2.67 -6.37 33.22
CA PRO A 130 -3.67 -7.44 33.31
C PRO A 130 -4.36 -7.48 34.69
N PHE A 131 -3.68 -7.07 35.76
CA PHE A 131 -4.24 -7.11 37.12
C PHE A 131 -5.22 -5.97 37.40
N GLU A 132 -5.03 -4.82 36.77
CA GLU A 132 -5.94 -3.67 36.86
C GLU A 132 -6.96 -3.60 35.71
N SER A 133 -6.86 -4.53 34.74
CA SER A 133 -7.65 -4.53 33.50
C SER A 133 -7.59 -3.18 32.76
N LYS A 134 -6.42 -2.53 32.78
CA LYS A 134 -6.19 -1.25 32.11
C LYS A 134 -5.40 -1.49 30.84
N VAL A 135 -5.93 -0.99 29.71
CA VAL A 135 -5.26 -1.04 28.40
C VAL A 135 -5.18 0.39 27.87
N GLN A 136 -3.98 0.84 27.54
CA GLN A 136 -3.72 2.18 27.02
C GLN A 136 -2.93 2.10 25.72
N VAL A 137 -3.43 2.77 24.69
CA VAL A 137 -2.68 2.95 23.45
C VAL A 137 -1.64 4.04 23.69
N VAL A 138 -0.37 3.66 23.69
CA VAL A 138 0.77 4.56 23.93
C VAL A 138 1.17 5.26 22.65
N GLU A 139 1.21 4.53 21.54
CA GLU A 139 1.66 5.06 20.26
C GLU A 139 0.91 4.39 19.11
N MET A 140 0.55 5.17 18.10
CA MET A 140 0.08 4.66 16.80
C MET A 140 0.75 5.49 15.71
N LYS A 141 1.60 4.86 14.90
CA LYS A 141 2.32 5.55 13.82
C LYS A 141 2.54 4.68 12.61
N GLU A 142 2.58 5.32 11.44
CA GLU A 142 3.09 4.67 10.24
C GLU A 142 4.60 4.42 10.42
N VAL A 143 5.03 3.23 10.00
CA VAL A 143 6.44 2.84 10.05
C VAL A 143 6.89 2.34 8.68
N GLU A 144 8.18 2.47 8.41
CA GLU A 144 8.80 1.76 7.30
C GLU A 144 8.97 0.27 7.68
N ASN A 145 9.02 -0.61 6.67
CA ASN A 145 8.97 -2.07 6.81
C ASN A 145 9.67 -2.58 8.09
N PRO A 146 8.94 -3.17 9.06
CA PRO A 146 9.51 -3.58 10.33
C PRO A 146 10.39 -4.85 10.25
N ASN A 147 10.66 -5.40 9.06
CA ASN A 147 11.48 -6.61 8.83
C ASN A 147 10.99 -7.82 9.64
N ILE A 148 9.68 -8.04 9.66
CA ILE A 148 9.05 -9.16 10.37
C ILE A 148 8.67 -10.22 9.33
N GLU A 149 9.25 -11.41 9.42
CA GLU A 149 9.07 -12.50 8.45
C GLU A 149 7.59 -12.86 8.22
N THR A 150 6.79 -12.89 9.28
CA THR A 150 5.35 -13.22 9.20
C THR A 150 4.54 -12.16 8.45
N LEU A 151 4.96 -10.89 8.47
CA LEU A 151 4.33 -9.82 7.69
C LEU A 151 4.81 -9.82 6.23
N ASN A 152 6.01 -10.34 5.97
CA ASN A 152 6.53 -10.48 4.62
C ASN A 152 5.83 -11.60 3.84
N ASN A 153 5.40 -12.66 4.53
CA ASN A 153 4.68 -13.80 3.94
C ASN A 153 3.16 -13.56 3.78
N CYS A 154 2.74 -12.31 3.69
CA CYS A 154 1.34 -11.93 3.55
C CYS A 154 0.84 -12.01 2.12
N LEU A 155 0.87 -13.22 1.54
CA LEU A 155 0.34 -13.58 0.23
C LEU A 155 -0.02 -15.06 0.19
#